data_AF-A0A5C7UQD8-F1
#
_entry.id   AF-A0A5C7UQD8-F1
#
_cell.length_a   1.000
_cell.length_b   1.000
_cell.length_c   1.000
_cell.angle_alpha   90.00
_cell.angle_beta   90.00
_cell.angle_gamma   90.00
#
_symmetry.space_group_name_H-M   'P 1'
#
loop_
_entity.id
_entity.type
_entity.pdbx_description
1 polymer ?
#
loop_
_entity_poly.entity_id
_entity_poly.type
_entity_poly.pdbx_seq_one_letter_code
_entity_poly.pdbx_strand_id
1 'polypeptide(L)'
;MTQIIKTLQKLNDTGEQPYAKVCTVHRVDKENKRCDVIPVDGTAELFDIPFQADVEGTGLCFYPAEDSKVLVVFINKHHACICNVSEVDLLKLAIDKMEFSVDKDALLLKNEEMEFLIDKDKLNLKKDDVKFVIDQAGLNLEKGKVKFSITQGGFQLKTEAQSLKKLIDELLEAIAAITVTSSPTGGLTGPPMNAATFTAIQTKFNSLLKD
;
A
#
# COMPACT_ATOMS: atom_id res chain seq x y z
N MET A 1 -17.49 24.41 -12.30
CA MET A 1 -17.92 25.44 -11.33
C MET A 1 -19.23 26.14 -11.74
N THR A 2 -19.38 26.58 -12.99
CA THR A 2 -20.58 27.28 -13.51
C THR A 2 -21.89 26.47 -13.46
N GLN A 3 -21.81 25.13 -13.51
CA GLN A 3 -22.99 24.26 -13.51
C GLN A 3 -23.57 24.06 -12.10
N ILE A 4 -22.72 23.90 -11.07
CA ILE A 4 -23.16 23.79 -9.67
C ILE A 4 -23.90 25.07 -9.25
N ILE A 5 -23.33 26.24 -9.56
CA ILE A 5 -23.96 27.53 -9.26
C ILE A 5 -25.34 27.64 -9.93
N LYS A 6 -25.44 27.29 -11.23
CA LYS A 6 -26.71 27.32 -11.96
C LYS A 6 -27.74 26.34 -11.40
N THR A 7 -27.32 25.14 -10.99
CA THR A 7 -28.22 24.16 -10.36
C THR A 7 -28.73 24.65 -9.01
N LEU A 8 -27.85 25.25 -8.20
CA LEU A 8 -28.22 25.78 -6.89
C LEU A 8 -29.14 27.00 -7.00
N GLN A 9 -28.91 27.87 -8.00
CA GLN A 9 -29.82 28.97 -8.35
C GLN A 9 -31.22 28.46 -8.73
N LYS A 10 -31.31 27.45 -9.60
CA LYS A 10 -32.59 26.82 -9.97
C LYS A 10 -33.32 26.20 -8.78
N LEU A 11 -32.58 25.63 -7.82
CA LEU A 11 -33.16 25.12 -6.59
C LEU A 11 -33.77 26.27 -5.76
N ASN A 12 -33.02 27.36 -5.61
CA ASN A 12 -33.49 28.52 -4.86
C ASN A 12 -34.74 29.17 -5.48
N ASP A 13 -34.88 29.11 -6.81
CA ASP A 13 -36.04 29.62 -7.54
C ASP A 13 -37.34 28.82 -7.27
N THR A 14 -37.27 27.58 -6.74
CA THR A 14 -38.47 26.80 -6.39
C THR A 14 -39.16 27.29 -5.12
N GLY A 15 -38.45 28.08 -4.29
CA GLY A 15 -38.93 28.54 -2.98
C GLY A 15 -38.98 27.43 -1.91
N GLU A 16 -38.56 26.21 -2.23
CA GLU A 16 -38.46 25.12 -1.27
C GLU A 16 -37.27 25.35 -0.34
N GLN A 17 -37.51 25.31 0.97
CA GLN A 17 -36.44 25.44 1.96
C GLN A 17 -35.87 24.06 2.27
N PRO A 18 -34.56 23.84 2.09
CA PRO A 18 -33.94 22.60 2.51
C PRO A 18 -34.05 22.48 4.03
N TYR A 19 -34.40 21.30 4.49
CA TYR A 19 -34.44 20.97 5.91
C TYR A 19 -33.62 19.72 6.18
N ALA A 20 -33.19 19.55 7.42
CA ALA A 20 -32.32 18.46 7.80
C ALA A 20 -32.92 17.63 8.92
N LYS A 21 -32.62 16.33 8.92
CA LYS A 21 -32.91 15.40 9.99
C LYS A 21 -31.64 14.69 10.42
N VAL A 22 -31.52 14.42 11.71
CA VAL A 22 -30.53 13.47 12.23
C VAL A 22 -31.14 12.08 12.12
N CYS A 23 -30.40 11.16 11.49
CA CYS A 23 -30.83 9.79 11.30
C CYS A 23 -29.77 8.82 11.83
N THR A 24 -30.19 7.62 12.22
CA THR A 24 -29.32 6.49 12.53
C THR A 24 -29.14 5.65 11.26
N VAL A 25 -27.91 5.26 10.94
CA VAL A 25 -27.61 4.37 9.81
C VAL A 25 -28.06 2.95 10.14
N HIS A 26 -28.94 2.40 9.33
CA HIS A 26 -29.40 1.01 9.49
C HIS A 26 -28.69 0.05 8.54
N ARG A 27 -28.40 0.50 7.30
CA ARG A 27 -27.70 -0.30 6.29
C ARG A 27 -26.85 0.61 5.41
N VAL A 28 -25.68 0.11 5.00
CA VAL A 28 -24.79 0.81 4.06
C VAL A 28 -24.58 -0.04 2.81
N ASP A 29 -25.04 0.45 1.66
CA ASP A 29 -24.69 -0.07 0.35
C ASP A 29 -23.44 0.65 -0.16
N LYS A 30 -22.29 0.01 0.01
CA LYS A 30 -20.98 0.56 -0.39
C LYS A 30 -20.80 0.62 -1.91
N GLU A 31 -21.45 -0.26 -2.66
CA GLU A 31 -21.32 -0.33 -4.12
C GLU A 31 -22.08 0.81 -4.78
N ASN A 32 -23.33 1.03 -4.36
CA ASN A 32 -24.19 2.08 -4.90
C ASN A 32 -24.07 3.42 -4.17
N LYS A 33 -23.29 3.47 -3.08
CA LYS A 33 -23.08 4.62 -2.20
C LYS A 33 -24.38 5.17 -1.62
N ARG A 34 -25.19 4.27 -1.07
CA ARG A 34 -26.51 4.56 -0.48
C ARG A 34 -26.63 4.02 0.94
N CYS A 35 -27.48 4.64 1.73
CA CYS A 35 -27.83 4.17 3.07
C CYS A 35 -29.34 4.12 3.26
N ASP A 36 -29.76 3.14 4.05
CA ASP A 36 -31.06 3.18 4.69
C ASP A 36 -30.88 3.73 6.10
N VAL A 37 -31.72 4.68 6.48
CA VAL A 37 -31.55 5.45 7.71
C VAL A 37 -32.88 5.70 8.42
N ILE A 38 -32.83 5.70 9.75
CA ILE A 38 -34.01 5.86 10.62
C ILE A 38 -33.91 7.23 11.31
N PRO A 39 -34.83 8.18 11.04
CA PRO A 39 -34.88 9.45 11.75
C PRO A 39 -34.96 9.28 13.27
N VAL A 40 -34.17 10.05 14.02
CA VAL A 40 -34.16 9.99 15.50
C VAL A 40 -35.43 10.59 16.12
N ASP A 41 -36.22 11.33 15.34
CA ASP A 41 -37.50 11.92 15.74
C ASP A 41 -38.67 10.92 15.67
N GLY A 42 -38.42 9.66 15.30
CA GLY A 42 -39.43 8.60 15.20
C GLY A 42 -40.29 8.66 13.93
N THR A 43 -39.93 9.51 12.96
CA THR A 43 -40.60 9.52 11.65
C THR A 43 -40.19 8.33 10.78
N ALA A 44 -40.87 8.16 9.65
CA ALA A 44 -40.69 7.03 8.74
C ALA A 44 -39.24 6.89 8.26
N GLU A 45 -38.83 5.64 8.09
CA GLU A 45 -37.52 5.26 7.57
C GLU A 45 -37.29 5.81 6.16
N LEU A 46 -36.04 6.12 5.85
CA LEU A 46 -35.61 6.65 4.58
C LEU A 46 -34.71 5.62 3.91
N PHE A 47 -35.04 5.21 2.70
CA PHE A 47 -34.33 4.18 1.95
C PHE A 47 -33.49 4.80 0.84
N ASP A 48 -32.41 4.11 0.48
CA ASP A 48 -31.59 4.42 -0.70
C ASP A 48 -31.04 5.87 -0.72
N ILE A 49 -30.78 6.46 0.45
CA ILE A 49 -30.29 7.84 0.56
C ILE A 49 -28.81 7.92 0.15
N PRO A 50 -28.45 8.70 -0.88
CA PRO A 50 -27.06 8.81 -1.32
C PRO A 50 -26.19 9.54 -0.29
N PHE A 51 -24.98 9.04 -0.06
CA PHE A 51 -23.94 9.71 0.74
C PHE A 51 -22.77 10.26 -0.07
N GLN A 52 -22.83 10.13 -1.40
CA GLN A 52 -21.90 10.77 -2.33
C GLN A 52 -22.68 11.33 -3.53
N ALA A 53 -22.27 12.50 -4.01
CA ALA A 53 -22.92 13.16 -5.15
C ALA A 53 -22.68 12.43 -6.48
N ASP A 54 -21.52 11.79 -6.61
CA ASP A 54 -21.12 11.05 -7.80
C ASP A 54 -21.03 9.54 -7.51
N VAL A 55 -21.93 8.78 -8.13
CA VAL A 55 -21.97 7.32 -8.04
C VAL A 55 -20.82 6.69 -8.82
N GLU A 56 -20.24 7.38 -9.81
CA GLU A 56 -19.10 6.88 -10.61
C GLU A 56 -17.75 6.95 -9.87
N GLY A 57 -17.70 7.59 -8.70
CA GLY A 57 -16.64 7.37 -7.71
C GLY A 57 -15.43 8.26 -7.80
N THR A 58 -15.56 9.43 -8.43
CA THR A 58 -14.53 10.46 -8.35
C THR A 58 -14.66 11.28 -7.06
N GLY A 59 -13.53 11.72 -6.51
CA GLY A 59 -13.47 12.61 -5.35
C GLY A 59 -13.43 11.92 -3.98
N LEU A 60 -13.68 12.72 -2.94
CA LEU A 60 -13.65 12.29 -1.53
C LEU A 60 -15.01 11.71 -1.11
N CYS A 61 -14.97 10.56 -0.46
CA CYS A 61 -16.14 9.86 0.04
C CYS A 61 -15.91 9.34 1.46
N PHE A 62 -16.86 9.61 2.34
CA PHE A 62 -16.94 9.05 3.67
C PHE A 62 -18.06 8.01 3.70
N TYR A 63 -17.72 6.76 3.92
CA TYR A 63 -18.68 5.67 4.08
C TYR A 63 -19.13 5.66 5.54
N PRO A 64 -20.41 5.95 5.84
CA PRO A 64 -20.91 5.95 7.20
C PRO A 64 -20.75 4.56 7.84
N ALA A 65 -20.49 4.50 9.14
CA ALA A 65 -20.60 3.25 9.88
C ALA A 65 -22.07 2.89 10.14
N GLU A 66 -22.40 1.60 10.18
CA GLU A 66 -23.71 1.13 10.66
C GLU A 66 -23.92 1.55 12.14
N ASP A 67 -25.17 1.75 12.54
CA ASP A 67 -25.60 2.28 13.85
C ASP A 67 -25.13 3.71 14.22
N SER A 68 -24.28 4.32 13.38
CA SER A 68 -23.81 5.70 13.54
C SER A 68 -24.91 6.73 13.23
N LYS A 69 -24.63 8.01 13.50
CA LYS A 69 -25.53 9.13 13.18
C LYS A 69 -25.08 9.86 11.91
N VAL A 70 -26.05 10.28 11.11
CA VAL A 70 -25.85 11.08 9.90
C VAL A 70 -26.79 12.27 9.85
N LEU A 71 -26.37 13.35 9.20
CA LEU A 71 -27.22 14.49 8.87
C LEU A 71 -27.75 14.32 7.45
N VAL A 72 -29.04 14.03 7.34
CA VAL A 72 -29.76 13.93 6.06
C VAL A 72 -30.38 15.27 5.75
N VAL A 73 -30.02 15.85 4.60
CA VAL A 73 -30.62 17.09 4.09
C VAL A 73 -31.58 16.75 2.96
N PHE A 74 -32.83 17.16 3.14
CA PHE A 74 -33.85 17.09 2.12
C PHE A 74 -33.70 18.32 1.21
N ILE A 75 -33.37 18.05 -0.04
CA ILE A 75 -33.26 19.06 -1.09
C ILE A 75 -34.66 19.46 -1.55
N ASN A 76 -35.57 18.48 -1.64
CA ASN A 76 -37.00 18.65 -1.89
C ASN A 76 -37.77 17.42 -1.37
N LYS A 77 -39.07 17.36 -1.60
CA LYS A 77 -39.93 16.23 -1.18
C LYS A 77 -39.58 14.86 -1.78
N HIS A 78 -38.72 14.81 -2.79
CA HIS A 78 -38.33 13.59 -3.51
C HIS A 78 -36.84 13.26 -3.40
N HIS A 79 -36.00 14.21 -2.97
CA HIS A 79 -34.55 14.06 -2.99
C HIS A 79 -33.96 14.47 -1.64
N ALA A 80 -33.15 13.59 -1.08
CA ALA A 80 -32.34 13.85 0.08
C ALA A 80 -30.94 13.28 -0.11
N CYS A 81 -29.97 13.78 0.64
CA CYS A 81 -28.61 13.25 0.68
C CYS A 81 -28.04 13.35 2.08
N ILE A 82 -27.04 12.53 2.38
CA ILE A 82 -26.26 12.64 3.60
C ILE A 82 -25.20 13.73 3.38
N CYS A 83 -25.21 14.76 4.23
CA CYS A 83 -24.23 15.86 4.17
C CYS A 83 -23.16 15.76 5.25
N ASN A 84 -23.39 14.97 6.30
CA ASN A 84 -22.44 14.79 7.39
C ASN A 84 -22.58 13.41 8.02
N VAL A 85 -21.46 12.85 8.45
CA VAL A 85 -21.35 11.52 9.06
C VAL A 85 -20.63 11.66 10.40
N SER A 86 -21.17 11.05 11.46
CA SER A 86 -20.56 11.10 12.80
C SER A 86 -19.42 10.11 12.96
N GLU A 87 -19.55 8.93 12.35
CA GLU A 87 -18.55 7.87 12.36
C GLU A 87 -18.38 7.30 10.95
N VAL A 88 -17.15 6.95 10.60
CA VAL A 88 -16.73 6.55 9.26
C VAL A 88 -16.14 5.15 9.33
N ASP A 89 -16.64 4.23 8.52
CA ASP A 89 -16.08 2.88 8.37
C ASP A 89 -14.96 2.84 7.33
N LEU A 90 -15.09 3.64 6.27
CA LEU A 90 -14.09 3.78 5.20
C LEU A 90 -14.05 5.23 4.72
N LEU A 91 -12.85 5.78 4.59
CA LEU A 91 -12.61 7.01 3.84
C LEU A 91 -11.92 6.63 2.53
N LYS A 92 -12.47 7.08 1.40
CA LYS A 92 -11.87 6.88 0.07
C LYS A 92 -11.75 8.21 -0.66
N LEU A 93 -10.60 8.48 -1.25
CA LEU A 93 -10.35 9.59 -2.16
C LEU A 93 -9.84 9.04 -3.49
N ALA A 94 -10.56 9.33 -4.57
CA ALA A 94 -10.14 9.01 -5.93
C ALA A 94 -9.91 10.28 -6.74
N ILE A 95 -8.73 10.39 -7.35
CA ILE A 95 -8.37 11.48 -8.26
C ILE A 95 -7.74 10.86 -9.50
N ASP A 96 -8.48 10.86 -10.62
CA ASP A 96 -8.08 10.18 -11.85
C ASP A 96 -7.71 8.71 -11.55
N LYS A 97 -6.46 8.31 -11.81
CA LYS A 97 -5.95 6.96 -11.59
C LYS A 97 -5.39 6.71 -10.19
N MET A 98 -5.40 7.72 -9.31
CA MET A 98 -4.90 7.61 -7.95
C MET A 98 -6.04 7.35 -6.97
N GLU A 99 -5.87 6.34 -6.11
CA GLU A 99 -6.78 6.01 -5.02
C GLU A 99 -6.04 6.05 -3.68
N PHE A 100 -6.60 6.80 -2.71
CA PHE A 100 -6.22 6.75 -1.30
C PHE A 100 -7.41 6.21 -0.51
N SER A 101 -7.18 5.29 0.42
CA SER A 101 -8.20 4.83 1.34
C SER A 101 -7.66 4.48 2.71
N VAL A 102 -8.50 4.66 3.72
CA VAL A 102 -8.23 4.23 5.09
C VAL A 102 -9.50 3.67 5.71
N ASP A 103 -9.38 2.52 6.36
CA ASP A 103 -10.40 1.89 7.19
C ASP A 103 -9.79 1.47 8.54
N LYS A 104 -10.52 0.67 9.32
CA LYS A 104 -10.06 0.17 10.63
C LYS A 104 -8.84 -0.75 10.56
N ASP A 105 -8.58 -1.37 9.42
CA ASP A 105 -7.60 -2.44 9.24
C ASP A 105 -6.38 -1.98 8.43
N ALA A 106 -6.55 -1.06 7.50
CA ALA A 106 -5.51 -0.70 6.54
C ALA A 106 -5.53 0.77 6.08
N LEU A 107 -4.34 1.24 5.71
CA LEU A 107 -4.11 2.43 4.89
C LEU A 107 -3.56 2.00 3.54
N LEU A 108 -4.19 2.46 2.46
CA LEU A 108 -3.83 2.15 1.08
C LEU A 108 -3.67 3.43 0.26
N LEU A 109 -2.57 3.51 -0.49
CA LEU A 109 -2.36 4.49 -1.54
C LEU A 109 -1.89 3.74 -2.79
N LYS A 110 -2.64 3.83 -3.88
CA LYS A 110 -2.29 3.14 -5.13
C LYS A 110 -2.58 3.98 -6.37
N ASN A 111 -1.84 3.70 -7.42
CA ASN A 111 -2.14 4.09 -8.79
C ASN A 111 -1.80 2.91 -9.73
N GLU A 112 -1.68 3.15 -11.03
CA GLU A 112 -1.38 2.09 -12.02
C GLU A 112 -0.01 1.41 -11.84
N GLU A 113 0.98 2.10 -11.26
CA GLU A 113 2.37 1.64 -11.18
C GLU A 113 2.81 1.31 -9.74
N MET A 114 2.19 1.95 -8.75
CA MET A 114 2.62 1.95 -7.37
C MET A 114 1.49 1.53 -6.43
N GLU A 115 1.84 0.73 -5.43
CA GLU A 115 0.97 0.37 -4.30
C GLU A 115 1.75 0.55 -3.00
N PHE A 116 1.23 1.38 -2.11
CA PHE A 116 1.67 1.53 -0.73
C PHE A 116 0.55 1.07 0.21
N LEU A 117 0.84 0.10 1.06
CA LEU A 117 -0.10 -0.53 1.97
C LEU A 117 0.53 -0.63 3.36
N ILE A 118 -0.20 -0.18 4.36
CA ILE A 118 0.07 -0.49 5.77
C ILE A 118 -1.17 -1.21 6.29
N ASP A 119 -0.98 -2.41 6.82
CA ASP A 119 -2.00 -3.15 7.56
C ASP A 119 -1.41 -3.68 8.88
N LYS A 120 -2.21 -4.43 9.63
CA LYS A 120 -1.78 -5.03 10.92
C LYS A 120 -0.57 -5.97 10.80
N ASP A 121 -0.32 -6.54 9.62
CA ASP A 121 0.65 -7.61 9.40
C ASP A 121 1.93 -7.10 8.72
N LYS A 122 1.82 -6.05 7.87
CA LYS A 122 2.95 -5.57 7.07
C LYS A 122 2.87 -4.08 6.69
N LEU A 123 4.05 -3.51 6.46
CA LEU A 123 4.26 -2.31 5.65
C LEU A 123 4.82 -2.77 4.29
N ASN A 124 4.12 -2.46 3.20
CA ASN A 124 4.46 -2.89 1.85
C ASN A 124 4.44 -1.71 0.87
N LEU A 125 5.52 -1.54 0.11
CA LEU A 125 5.61 -0.64 -1.04
C LEU A 125 6.02 -1.47 -2.26
N LYS A 126 5.23 -1.38 -3.33
CA LYS A 126 5.53 -2.00 -4.62
C LYS A 126 5.52 -0.93 -5.70
N LYS A 127 6.52 -1.00 -6.57
CA LYS A 127 6.54 -0.27 -7.83
C LYS A 127 7.29 -1.11 -8.86
N ASP A 128 6.59 -1.57 -9.90
CA ASP A 128 7.17 -2.42 -10.95
C ASP A 128 7.91 -3.65 -10.37
N ASP A 129 9.22 -3.75 -10.62
CA ASP A 129 10.11 -4.80 -10.12
C ASP A 129 10.69 -4.51 -8.72
N VAL A 130 10.39 -3.33 -8.15
CA VAL A 130 10.85 -2.90 -6.83
C VAL A 130 9.78 -3.22 -5.79
N LYS A 131 10.21 -3.90 -4.72
CA LYS A 131 9.35 -4.24 -3.58
C LYS A 131 10.08 -4.01 -2.26
N PHE A 132 9.46 -3.27 -1.36
CA PHE A 132 9.90 -3.08 0.02
C PHE A 132 8.83 -3.63 0.95
N VAL A 133 9.20 -4.56 1.84
CA VAL A 133 8.27 -5.17 2.80
C VAL A 133 8.91 -5.23 4.17
N ILE A 134 8.18 -4.77 5.19
CA ILE A 134 8.44 -5.07 6.58
C ILE A 134 7.25 -5.89 7.09
N ASP A 135 7.52 -7.09 7.58
CA ASP A 135 6.52 -7.99 8.15
C ASP A 135 7.13 -8.83 9.29
N GLN A 136 6.41 -9.85 9.76
CA GLN A 136 6.92 -10.77 10.80
C GLN A 136 8.18 -11.55 10.38
N ALA A 137 8.43 -11.72 9.08
CA ALA A 137 9.65 -12.39 8.59
C ALA A 137 10.86 -11.44 8.61
N GLY A 138 10.64 -10.13 8.58
CA GLY A 138 11.65 -9.10 8.78
C GLY A 138 11.55 -7.98 7.73
N LEU A 139 12.70 -7.37 7.41
CA LEU A 139 12.81 -6.32 6.39
C LEU A 139 13.30 -6.93 5.08
N ASN A 140 12.62 -6.66 3.98
CA ASN A 140 12.96 -7.12 2.64
C ASN A 140 12.94 -5.96 1.65
N LEU A 141 13.99 -5.85 0.82
CA LEU A 141 14.08 -4.97 -0.32
C LEU A 141 14.46 -5.79 -1.55
N GLU A 142 13.63 -5.77 -2.57
CA GLU A 142 13.78 -6.55 -3.80
C GLU A 142 13.75 -5.60 -4.99
N LYS A 143 14.62 -5.85 -5.98
CA LYS A 143 14.58 -5.24 -7.32
C LYS A 143 14.82 -6.33 -8.35
N GLY A 144 13.74 -6.82 -8.97
CA GLY A 144 13.78 -7.98 -9.86
C GLY A 144 14.37 -9.20 -9.16
N LYS A 145 15.60 -9.59 -9.56
CA LYS A 145 16.31 -10.75 -9.00
C LYS A 145 17.28 -10.40 -7.87
N VAL A 146 17.49 -9.13 -7.57
CA VAL A 146 18.36 -8.66 -6.49
C VAL A 146 17.54 -8.54 -5.22
N LYS A 147 18.04 -9.11 -4.12
CA LYS A 147 17.37 -9.09 -2.81
C LYS A 147 18.34 -8.71 -1.69
N PHE A 148 17.92 -7.75 -0.88
CA PHE A 148 18.44 -7.49 0.45
C PHE A 148 17.36 -7.87 1.48
N SER A 149 17.73 -8.61 2.52
CA SER A 149 16.79 -8.93 3.60
C SER A 149 17.47 -9.00 4.95
N ILE A 150 16.77 -8.56 6.00
CA ILE A 150 17.15 -8.69 7.41
C ILE A 150 16.07 -9.51 8.10
N THR A 151 16.48 -10.60 8.74
CA THR A 151 15.59 -11.55 9.44
C THR A 151 16.17 -11.86 10.83
N GLN A 152 15.47 -12.69 11.62
CA GLN A 152 16.02 -13.20 12.88
C GLN A 152 17.34 -13.98 12.70
N GLY A 153 17.58 -14.56 11.52
CA GLY A 153 18.80 -15.29 11.18
C GLY A 153 19.97 -14.41 10.71
N GLY A 154 19.82 -13.09 10.68
CA GLY A 154 20.81 -12.14 10.17
C GLY A 154 20.40 -11.47 8.85
N PHE A 155 21.37 -10.88 8.17
CA PHE A 155 21.16 -10.18 6.88
C PHE A 155 21.63 -11.01 5.69
N GLN A 156 21.00 -10.80 4.53
CA GLN A 156 21.32 -11.46 3.27
C GLN A 156 21.37 -10.45 2.14
N LEU A 157 22.38 -10.58 1.29
CA LEU A 157 22.48 -9.90 0.00
C LEU A 157 22.69 -10.97 -1.08
N LYS A 158 21.78 -11.03 -2.06
CA LYS A 158 21.83 -12.03 -3.13
C LYS A 158 21.26 -11.54 -4.45
N THR A 159 21.68 -12.23 -5.51
CA THR A 159 21.02 -12.27 -6.82
C THR A 159 20.45 -13.66 -7.05
N GLU A 160 19.92 -13.94 -8.24
CA GLU A 160 19.56 -15.30 -8.65
C GLU A 160 20.78 -16.24 -8.71
N ALA A 161 21.96 -15.72 -9.06
CA ALA A 161 23.15 -16.54 -9.29
C ALA A 161 24.06 -16.69 -8.07
N GLN A 162 24.12 -15.67 -7.20
CA GLN A 162 25.10 -15.60 -6.10
C GLN A 162 24.50 -15.03 -4.82
N SER A 163 25.09 -15.38 -3.68
CA SER A 163 24.83 -14.72 -2.38
C SER A 163 26.15 -14.39 -1.69
N LEU A 164 26.16 -13.33 -0.88
CA LEU A 164 27.37 -12.93 -0.15
C LEU A 164 27.89 -14.07 0.73
N LYS A 165 26.99 -14.80 1.41
CA LYS A 165 27.36 -15.95 2.24
C LYS A 165 28.10 -17.02 1.42
N LYS A 166 27.55 -17.39 0.26
CA LYS A 166 28.17 -18.40 -0.63
C LYS A 166 29.57 -17.97 -1.07
N LEU A 167 29.75 -16.69 -1.42
CA LEU A 167 31.07 -16.18 -1.83
C LEU A 167 32.09 -16.16 -0.68
N ILE A 168 31.64 -15.86 0.54
CA ILE A 168 32.48 -15.94 1.73
C ILE A 168 32.85 -17.40 2.04
N ASP A 169 31.90 -18.34 1.95
CA ASP A 169 32.18 -19.76 2.14
C ASP A 169 33.20 -20.27 1.10
N GLU A 170 33.01 -19.97 -0.20
CA GLU A 170 33.95 -20.33 -1.27
C GLU A 170 35.35 -19.71 -1.06
N LEU A 171 35.42 -18.48 -0.54
CA LEU A 171 36.68 -17.81 -0.23
C LEU A 171 37.41 -18.50 0.94
N LEU A 172 36.69 -18.85 2.01
CA LEU A 172 37.27 -19.56 3.15
C LEU A 172 37.80 -20.94 2.76
N GLU A 173 37.06 -21.67 1.91
CA GLU A 173 37.51 -22.94 1.34
C GLU A 173 38.76 -22.77 0.47
N ALA A 174 38.80 -21.75 -0.39
CA ALA A 174 39.98 -21.46 -1.21
C ALA A 174 41.21 -21.10 -0.36
N ILE A 175 41.03 -20.36 0.74
CA ILE A 175 42.11 -20.05 1.70
C ILE A 175 42.60 -21.32 2.39
N ALA A 176 41.68 -22.16 2.87
CA ALA A 176 42.02 -23.42 3.53
C ALA A 176 42.77 -24.40 2.60
N ALA A 177 42.57 -24.29 1.29
CA ALA A 177 43.21 -25.11 0.27
C ALA A 177 44.52 -24.54 -0.29
N ILE A 178 45.04 -23.42 0.24
CA ILE A 178 46.30 -22.84 -0.26
C ILE A 178 47.44 -23.84 -0.09
N THR A 179 48.08 -24.16 -1.21
CA THR A 179 49.36 -24.86 -1.26
C THR A 179 50.33 -24.06 -2.10
N VAL A 180 51.61 -24.11 -1.76
CA VAL A 180 52.70 -23.42 -2.46
C VAL A 180 53.81 -24.40 -2.79
N THR A 181 54.51 -24.16 -3.89
CA THR A 181 55.75 -24.88 -4.17
C THR A 181 56.87 -24.30 -3.30
N SER A 182 57.57 -25.17 -2.57
CA SER A 182 58.74 -24.82 -1.77
C SER A 182 60.00 -25.44 -2.37
N SER A 183 61.09 -24.67 -2.44
CA SER A 183 62.39 -25.23 -2.83
C SER A 183 62.89 -26.20 -1.74
N PRO A 184 63.39 -27.41 -2.11
CA PRO A 184 63.97 -28.36 -1.17
C PRO A 184 65.14 -27.80 -0.34
N THR A 185 65.79 -26.75 -0.83
CA THR A 185 66.99 -26.14 -0.22
C THR A 185 66.72 -24.84 0.53
N GLY A 186 65.45 -24.48 0.78
CA GLY A 186 65.10 -23.31 1.60
C GLY A 186 65.06 -21.97 0.86
N GLY A 187 64.59 -21.96 -0.40
CA GLY A 187 64.38 -20.76 -1.22
C GLY A 187 62.97 -20.14 -1.11
N LEU A 188 62.73 -19.07 -1.87
CA LEU A 188 61.43 -18.39 -1.97
C LEU A 188 60.30 -19.37 -2.34
N THR A 189 59.13 -19.22 -1.72
CA THR A 189 57.92 -19.96 -2.09
C THR A 189 57.30 -19.37 -3.36
N GLY A 190 56.76 -20.24 -4.22
CA GLY A 190 55.96 -19.81 -5.37
C GLY A 190 54.60 -19.21 -4.97
N PRO A 191 53.85 -18.63 -5.92
CA PRO A 191 52.47 -18.20 -5.68
C PRO A 191 51.56 -19.40 -5.31
N PRO A 192 50.38 -19.14 -4.72
CA PRO A 192 49.40 -20.20 -4.44
C PRO A 192 49.05 -21.00 -5.69
N MET A 193 49.10 -22.33 -5.59
CA MET A 193 48.75 -23.23 -6.70
C MET A 193 47.29 -23.07 -7.15
N ASN A 194 46.42 -22.60 -6.26
CA ASN A 194 45.00 -22.33 -6.51
C ASN A 194 44.70 -20.86 -6.86
N ALA A 195 45.68 -20.09 -7.33
CA ALA A 195 45.48 -18.68 -7.70
C ALA A 195 44.30 -18.45 -8.68
N ALA A 196 44.09 -19.36 -9.64
CA ALA A 196 42.97 -19.28 -10.58
C ALA A 196 41.59 -19.32 -9.88
N THR A 197 41.47 -20.04 -8.77
CA THR A 197 40.24 -20.09 -7.95
C THR A 197 39.95 -18.74 -7.34
N PHE A 198 40.96 -18.04 -6.81
CA PHE A 198 40.81 -16.69 -6.28
C PHE A 198 40.35 -15.70 -7.34
N THR A 199 40.88 -15.77 -8.56
CA THR A 199 40.43 -14.94 -9.70
C THR A 199 38.96 -15.20 -10.05
N ALA A 200 38.52 -16.46 -10.03
CA ALA A 200 37.12 -16.81 -10.28
C ALA A 200 36.19 -16.28 -9.17
N ILE A 201 36.58 -16.42 -7.90
CA ILE A 201 35.84 -15.88 -6.74
C ILE A 201 35.74 -14.35 -6.83
N GLN A 202 36.83 -13.66 -7.16
CA GLN A 202 36.84 -12.21 -7.35
C GLN A 202 35.85 -11.76 -8.43
N THR A 203 35.78 -12.49 -9.54
CA THR A 203 34.82 -12.20 -10.62
C THR A 203 33.38 -12.34 -10.13
N LYS A 204 33.09 -13.35 -9.30
CA LYS A 204 31.77 -13.51 -8.68
C LYS A 204 31.47 -12.39 -7.68
N PHE A 205 32.43 -11.94 -6.86
CA PHE A 205 32.27 -10.78 -5.98
C PHE A 205 31.88 -9.54 -6.77
N ASN A 206 32.60 -9.23 -7.85
CA ASN A 206 32.32 -8.06 -8.70
C ASN A 206 30.97 -8.14 -9.41
N SER A 207 30.41 -9.35 -9.59
CA SER A 207 29.06 -9.53 -10.13
C SER A 207 27.95 -9.26 -9.10
N LEU A 208 28.26 -9.39 -7.80
CA LEU A 208 27.33 -9.20 -6.69
C LEU A 208 27.44 -7.80 -6.06
N LEU A 209 28.66 -7.33 -5.85
CA LEU A 209 29.01 -6.06 -5.20
C LEU A 209 29.60 -5.12 -6.26
N LYS A 210 28.92 -4.00 -6.52
CA LYS A 210 29.39 -2.96 -7.44
C LYS A 210 29.98 -1.80 -6.65
N ASP A 211 31.00 -1.15 -7.21
CA ASP A 211 31.57 0.10 -6.71
C ASP A 211 30.68 1.32 -7.03
#